data_AF-A0A7L0PEW5-F1
#
_entry.id   AF-A0A7L0PEW5-F1
#
_cell.length_a   1.000
_cell.length_b   1.000
_cell.length_c   1.000
_cell.angle_alpha   90.00
_cell.angle_beta   90.00
_cell.angle_gamma   90.00
#
_symmetry.space_group_name_H-M   'P 1'
#
loop_
_entity.id
_entity.type
_entity.pdbx_description
1 polymer ?
#
loop_
_entity_poly.entity_id
_entity_poly.type
_entity_poly.pdbx_seq_one_letter_code
_entity_poly.pdbx_strand_id
1 'polypeptide(L)'
;MEEKLLSKEKNKLRKPVVEKMRRDRINSSIEQLKLLLEKEFQRHQPNSKLEKADILEVAVSYLKQQSQLQDQTFIHKNLEQDFNSGYLRCLKEAMHFLSYYEPKKETQVQLIKHFCKAQMGADAMYAPALRSPPLSPCLFARKQPAQKTVAAAPTIWRPW
;
A
#
# COMPACT_ATOMS: atom_id res chain seq x y z
N MET A 1 44.32 -39.42 11.81
CA MET A 1 44.59 -37.97 12.01
C MET A 1 44.29 -37.14 10.75
N GLU A 2 44.34 -37.74 9.56
CA GLU A 2 44.12 -37.07 8.26
C GLU A 2 42.65 -36.66 7.99
N GLU A 3 41.67 -37.40 8.51
CA GLU A 3 40.23 -37.13 8.28
C GLU A 3 39.76 -35.79 8.89
N LYS A 4 40.38 -35.37 10.01
CA LYS A 4 40.10 -34.08 10.67
C LYS A 4 40.65 -32.89 9.88
N LEU A 5 41.74 -33.06 9.12
CA LEU A 5 42.32 -32.00 8.28
C LEU A 5 41.46 -31.76 7.03
N LEU A 6 41.00 -32.84 6.39
CA LEU A 6 40.13 -32.78 5.22
C LEU A 6 38.80 -32.04 5.51
N SER A 7 38.23 -32.26 6.70
CA SER A 7 36.99 -31.59 7.14
C SER A 7 37.18 -30.09 7.39
N LYS A 8 38.36 -29.69 7.87
CA LYS A 8 38.72 -28.27 8.11
C LYS A 8 38.97 -27.55 6.78
N GLU A 9 39.56 -28.20 5.78
CA GLU A 9 39.70 -27.66 4.41
C GLU A 9 38.37 -27.58 3.66
N LYS A 10 37.51 -28.61 3.78
CA LYS A 10 36.14 -28.57 3.22
C LYS A 10 35.32 -27.41 3.79
N ASN A 11 35.48 -27.09 5.08
CA ASN A 11 34.81 -25.93 5.70
C ASN A 11 35.42 -24.59 5.22
N LYS A 12 36.75 -24.55 5.04
CA LYS A 12 37.44 -23.39 4.41
C LYS A 12 37.05 -23.15 2.96
N LEU A 13 36.63 -24.18 2.21
CA LEU A 13 36.17 -24.10 0.82
C LEU A 13 34.66 -23.90 0.68
N ARG A 14 33.85 -24.32 1.66
CA ARG A 14 32.39 -24.07 1.66
C ARG A 14 32.05 -22.59 1.84
N LYS A 15 32.78 -21.88 2.72
CA LYS A 15 32.61 -20.44 2.94
C LYS A 15 32.77 -19.60 1.66
N PRO A 16 33.84 -19.77 0.83
CA PRO A 16 33.97 -19.01 -0.41
C PRO A 16 32.93 -19.38 -1.47
N VAL A 17 32.42 -20.62 -1.49
CA VAL A 17 31.32 -21.00 -2.40
C VAL A 17 30.01 -20.31 -2.03
N VAL A 18 29.64 -20.31 -0.74
CA VAL A 18 28.42 -19.62 -0.27
C VAL A 18 28.53 -18.10 -0.49
N GLU A 19 29.69 -17.52 -0.23
CA GLU A 19 29.96 -16.10 -0.51
C GLU A 19 29.81 -15.77 -2.00
N LYS A 20 30.36 -16.63 -2.88
CA LYS A 20 30.19 -16.49 -4.32
C LYS A 20 28.72 -16.53 -4.72
N MET A 21 27.95 -17.50 -4.23
CA MET A 21 26.51 -17.57 -4.48
C MET A 21 25.76 -16.32 -3.99
N ARG A 22 26.14 -15.76 -2.83
CA ARG A 22 25.54 -14.50 -2.35
C ARG A 22 25.85 -13.35 -3.30
N ARG A 23 27.11 -13.23 -3.75
CA ARG A 23 27.53 -12.18 -4.69
C ARG A 23 26.85 -12.31 -6.04
N ASP A 24 26.72 -13.52 -6.55
CA ASP A 24 26.03 -13.80 -7.82
C ASP A 24 24.55 -13.43 -7.72
N ARG A 25 23.88 -13.77 -6.61
CA ARG A 25 22.50 -13.34 -6.35
C ARG A 25 22.36 -11.82 -6.31
N ILE A 26 23.25 -11.12 -5.59
CA ILE A 26 23.23 -9.66 -5.52
C ILE A 26 23.41 -9.05 -6.91
N ASN A 27 24.38 -9.53 -7.68
CA ASN A 27 24.65 -9.04 -9.03
C ASN A 27 23.46 -9.28 -9.96
N SER A 28 22.83 -10.45 -9.89
CA SER A 28 21.62 -10.76 -10.65
C SER A 28 20.49 -9.79 -10.32
N SER A 29 20.27 -9.49 -9.03
CA SER A 29 19.23 -8.53 -8.63
C SER A 29 19.52 -7.10 -9.09
N ILE A 30 20.79 -6.68 -9.11
CA ILE A 30 21.19 -5.36 -9.63
C ILE A 30 20.94 -5.28 -11.15
N GLU A 31 21.23 -6.33 -11.91
CA GLU A 31 20.94 -6.35 -13.35
C GLU A 31 19.43 -6.35 -13.63
N GLN A 32 18.64 -7.09 -12.84
CA GLN A 32 17.18 -7.04 -12.92
C GLN A 32 16.64 -5.63 -12.64
N LEU A 33 17.19 -4.95 -11.64
CA LEU A 33 16.81 -3.58 -11.30
C LEU A 33 17.11 -2.61 -12.44
N LYS A 34 18.25 -2.79 -13.12
CA LYS A 34 18.61 -2.01 -14.31
C LYS A 34 17.57 -2.13 -15.42
N LEU A 35 17.10 -3.35 -15.69
CA LEU A 35 16.07 -3.61 -16.71
C LEU A 35 14.70 -3.02 -16.32
N LEU A 36 14.28 -3.16 -15.06
CA LEU A 36 13.00 -2.66 -14.58
C LEU A 36 12.90 -1.13 -14.66
N LEU A 37 14.02 -0.43 -14.46
CA LEU A 37 14.10 1.02 -14.44
C LEU A 37 14.73 1.61 -15.71
N GLU A 38 14.82 0.84 -16.80
CA GLU A 38 15.48 1.26 -18.05
C GLU A 38 15.00 2.62 -18.56
N LYS A 39 13.68 2.87 -18.50
CA LYS A 39 13.09 4.16 -18.88
C LYS A 39 13.54 5.31 -17.99
N GLU A 40 13.66 5.07 -16.69
CA GLU A 40 14.14 6.08 -15.74
C GLU A 40 15.63 6.38 -15.97
N PHE A 41 16.43 5.36 -16.27
CA PHE A 41 17.83 5.57 -16.66
C PHE A 41 17.96 6.37 -17.95
N GLN A 42 17.13 6.09 -18.97
CA GLN A 42 17.15 6.87 -20.21
C GLN A 42 16.81 8.35 -19.98
N ARG A 43 15.92 8.67 -19.02
CA ARG A 43 15.60 10.05 -18.66
C ARG A 43 16.73 10.78 -17.93
N HIS A 44 17.45 10.08 -17.06
CA HIS A 44 18.51 10.69 -16.24
C HIS A 44 19.88 10.68 -16.92
N GLN A 45 20.24 9.59 -17.62
CA GLN A 45 21.54 9.38 -18.26
C GLN A 45 21.41 8.53 -19.54
N PRO A 46 20.97 9.09 -20.68
CA PRO A 46 20.63 8.33 -21.89
C PRO A 46 21.80 7.59 -22.56
N ASN A 47 23.05 7.95 -22.29
CA ASN A 47 24.23 7.41 -23.00
C ASN A 47 25.42 7.08 -22.08
N SER A 48 25.20 6.94 -20.77
CA SER A 48 26.27 6.65 -19.82
C SER A 48 26.33 5.17 -19.48
N LYS A 49 27.54 4.66 -19.25
CA LYS A 49 27.75 3.32 -18.71
C LYS A 49 27.32 3.34 -17.25
N LEU A 50 26.15 2.75 -16.96
CA LEU A 50 25.61 2.72 -15.59
C LEU A 50 26.53 1.93 -14.67
N GLU A 51 27.10 2.61 -13.67
CA GLU A 51 27.81 1.96 -12.59
C GLU A 51 26.82 1.37 -11.57
N LYS A 52 27.27 0.43 -10.74
CA LYS A 52 26.39 -0.17 -9.72
C LYS A 52 25.86 0.85 -8.72
N ALA A 53 26.63 1.90 -8.44
CA ALA A 53 26.21 2.99 -7.58
C ALA A 53 25.06 3.78 -8.22
N ASP A 54 25.20 4.15 -9.50
CA ASP A 54 24.16 4.87 -10.25
C ASP A 54 22.85 4.07 -10.30
N ILE A 55 22.93 2.76 -10.54
CA ILE A 55 21.75 1.87 -10.58
C ILE A 55 20.98 1.95 -9.27
N LEU A 56 21.70 1.89 -8.13
CA LEU A 56 21.10 1.93 -6.81
C LEU A 56 20.55 3.33 -6.47
N GLU A 57 21.26 4.39 -6.85
CA GLU A 57 20.84 5.76 -6.60
C GLU A 57 19.52 6.10 -7.33
N VAL A 58 19.46 5.82 -8.63
CA VAL A 58 18.25 6.03 -9.43
C VAL A 58 17.08 5.20 -8.89
N ALA A 59 17.33 3.95 -8.49
CA ALA A 59 16.31 3.10 -7.90
C ALA A 59 15.76 3.66 -6.58
N VAL A 60 16.63 4.15 -5.69
CA VAL A 60 16.20 4.78 -4.44
C VAL A 60 15.41 6.06 -4.71
N SER A 61 15.86 6.89 -5.65
CA SER A 61 15.16 8.10 -6.07
C SER A 61 13.76 7.78 -6.61
N TYR A 62 13.67 6.81 -7.51
CA TYR A 62 12.42 6.32 -8.08
C TYR A 62 11.45 5.83 -7.00
N LEU A 63 11.91 4.99 -6.07
CA LEU A 63 11.07 4.46 -4.99
C LEU A 63 10.57 5.56 -4.03
N LYS A 64 11.40 6.55 -3.73
CA LYS A 64 10.99 7.71 -2.93
C LYS A 64 9.90 8.53 -3.63
N GLN A 65 10.07 8.79 -4.93
CA GLN A 65 9.06 9.48 -5.72
C GLN A 65 7.75 8.69 -5.76
N GLN A 66 7.83 7.37 -6.00
CA GLN A 66 6.68 6.48 -6.02
C GLN A 66 5.95 6.46 -4.67
N SER A 67 6.68 6.42 -3.55
CA SER A 67 6.10 6.45 -2.20
C SER A 67 5.36 7.76 -1.94
N GLN A 68 5.97 8.91 -2.30
CA GLN A 68 5.35 10.22 -2.11
C GLN A 68 4.06 10.38 -2.95
N LEU A 69 4.06 9.82 -4.17
CA LEU A 69 2.85 9.75 -4.98
C LEU A 69 1.83 8.81 -4.35
N GLN A 70 2.24 7.64 -3.86
CA GLN A 70 1.34 6.69 -3.22
C GLN A 70 0.69 7.26 -1.96
N ASP A 71 1.43 7.94 -1.09
CA ASP A 71 0.88 8.57 0.12
C ASP A 71 -0.15 9.65 -0.23
N GLN A 72 0.09 10.46 -1.27
CA GLN A 72 -0.91 11.41 -1.76
C GLN A 72 -2.14 10.70 -2.36
N THR A 73 -1.93 9.59 -3.07
CA THR A 73 -3.04 8.85 -3.66
C THR A 73 -3.83 7.99 -2.66
N PHE A 74 -3.22 7.44 -1.62
CA PHE A 74 -3.91 6.63 -0.62
C PHE A 74 -4.80 7.49 0.29
N ILE A 75 -4.33 8.70 0.61
CA ILE A 75 -5.10 9.65 1.43
C ILE A 75 -6.26 10.27 0.63
N HIS A 76 -6.13 10.48 -0.69
CA HIS A 76 -7.17 11.12 -1.50
C HIS A 76 -8.04 10.21 -2.37
N LYS A 77 -7.63 8.98 -2.74
CA LYS A 77 -8.34 8.17 -3.75
C LYS A 77 -9.38 7.18 -3.22
N ASN A 78 -9.68 7.11 -1.93
CA ASN A 78 -10.59 6.07 -1.46
C ASN A 78 -11.75 6.63 -0.65
N LEU A 79 -11.55 7.29 0.49
CA LEU A 79 -12.68 7.55 1.38
C LEU A 79 -13.81 8.43 0.79
N GLU A 80 -13.50 9.58 0.19
CA GLU A 80 -14.56 10.44 -0.36
C GLU A 80 -15.12 9.94 -1.69
N GLN A 81 -14.28 9.34 -2.54
CA GLN A 81 -14.72 8.77 -3.81
C GLN A 81 -15.56 7.51 -3.61
N ASP A 82 -15.18 6.66 -2.65
CA ASP A 82 -15.93 5.46 -2.28
C ASP A 82 -17.24 5.81 -1.57
N PHE A 83 -17.24 6.84 -0.71
CA PHE A 83 -18.47 7.35 -0.09
C PHE A 83 -19.44 7.89 -1.14
N ASN A 84 -18.98 8.78 -2.04
CA ASN A 84 -19.83 9.34 -3.11
C ASN A 84 -20.36 8.25 -4.05
N SER A 85 -19.51 7.29 -4.40
CA SER A 85 -19.88 6.10 -5.19
C SER A 85 -20.96 5.26 -4.50
N GLY A 86 -20.76 4.94 -3.21
CA GLY A 86 -21.71 4.17 -2.41
C GLY A 86 -23.04 4.91 -2.19
N TYR A 87 -22.97 6.22 -1.96
CA TYR A 87 -24.13 7.09 -1.81
C TYR A 87 -24.95 7.17 -3.11
N LEU A 88 -24.30 7.39 -4.26
CA LEU A 88 -24.97 7.44 -5.55
C LEU A 88 -25.62 6.11 -5.91
N ARG A 89 -24.97 4.98 -5.58
CA ARG A 89 -25.55 3.65 -5.75
C ARG A 89 -26.80 3.46 -4.89
N CYS A 90 -26.76 3.86 -3.64
CA CYS A 90 -27.91 3.84 -2.73
C CYS A 90 -29.07 4.71 -3.27
N LEU A 91 -28.76 5.94 -3.71
CA LEU A 91 -29.74 6.84 -4.31
C LEU A 91 -30.40 6.22 -5.55
N LYS A 92 -29.61 5.65 -6.45
CA LYS A 92 -30.11 4.99 -7.65
C LYS A 92 -31.08 3.86 -7.31
N GLU A 93 -30.74 3.03 -6.35
CA GLU A 93 -31.59 1.92 -5.90
C GLU A 93 -32.88 2.42 -5.23
N ALA A 94 -32.78 3.45 -4.39
CA ALA A 94 -33.95 4.09 -3.76
C ALA A 94 -34.90 4.68 -4.81
N MET A 95 -34.37 5.35 -5.83
CA MET A 95 -35.17 5.89 -6.95
C MET A 95 -35.81 4.77 -7.77
N HIS A 96 -35.07 3.69 -8.05
CA HIS A 96 -35.59 2.53 -8.75
C HIS A 96 -36.74 1.87 -7.98
N PHE A 97 -36.58 1.64 -6.68
CA PHE A 97 -37.64 1.12 -5.82
C PHE A 97 -38.90 2.01 -5.83
N LEU A 98 -38.72 3.33 -5.71
CA LEU A 98 -39.84 4.29 -5.76
C LEU A 98 -40.51 4.42 -7.12
N SER A 99 -39.85 4.02 -8.22
CA SER A 99 -40.47 3.95 -9.54
C SER A 99 -41.33 2.71 -9.74
N TYR A 100 -41.01 1.62 -9.02
CA TYR A 100 -41.66 0.32 -9.16
C TYR A 100 -42.92 0.18 -8.30
N TYR A 101 -42.93 0.84 -7.14
CA TYR A 101 -44.10 0.93 -6.26
C TYR A 101 -44.68 2.32 -6.39
N GLU A 102 -46.00 2.47 -6.58
CA GLU A 102 -46.69 3.77 -6.61
C GLU A 102 -46.67 4.40 -5.21
N PRO A 103 -45.68 5.26 -4.87
CA PRO A 103 -45.58 5.82 -3.55
C PRO A 103 -46.56 7.00 -3.49
N LYS A 104 -46.99 7.38 -2.29
CA LYS A 104 -47.57 8.71 -2.12
C LYS A 104 -46.55 9.72 -2.67
N LYS A 105 -46.95 10.53 -3.67
CA LYS A 105 -46.07 11.50 -4.37
C LYS A 105 -45.25 12.36 -3.39
N GLU A 106 -45.81 12.62 -2.22
CA GLU A 106 -45.18 13.36 -1.13
C GLU A 106 -43.93 12.67 -0.54
N THR A 107 -43.95 11.35 -0.33
CA THR A 107 -42.81 10.59 0.19
C THR A 107 -41.64 10.60 -0.79
N GLN A 108 -41.93 10.48 -2.09
CA GLN A 108 -40.92 10.56 -3.15
C GLN A 108 -40.24 11.94 -3.17
N VAL A 109 -41.04 13.01 -3.11
CA VAL A 109 -40.54 14.40 -3.09
C VAL A 109 -39.70 14.67 -1.83
N GLN A 110 -40.15 14.22 -0.66
CA GLN A 110 -39.40 14.38 0.59
C GLN A 110 -38.07 13.62 0.55
N LEU A 111 -38.04 12.42 -0.01
CA LEU A 111 -36.83 11.62 -0.11
C LEU A 111 -35.82 12.24 -1.08
N ILE A 112 -36.27 12.68 -2.26
CA ILE A 112 -35.42 13.41 -3.23
C ILE A 112 -34.84 14.68 -2.59
N LYS A 113 -35.66 15.44 -1.87
CA LYS A 113 -35.22 16.64 -1.15
C LYS A 113 -34.12 16.32 -0.11
N HIS A 114 -34.27 15.21 0.62
CA HIS A 114 -33.26 14.76 1.58
C HIS A 114 -31.93 14.42 0.88
N PHE A 115 -31.99 13.67 -0.23
CA PHE A 115 -30.79 13.28 -0.96
C PHE A 115 -30.06 14.49 -1.61
N CYS A 116 -30.79 15.45 -2.17
CA CYS A 116 -30.18 16.68 -2.69
C CYS A 116 -29.54 17.52 -1.56
N LYS A 117 -30.21 17.64 -0.41
CA LYS A 117 -29.68 18.40 0.73
C LYS A 117 -28.41 17.77 1.32
N ALA A 118 -28.34 16.44 1.39
CA ALA A 118 -27.17 15.73 1.87
C ALA A 118 -25.96 15.87 0.93
N GLN A 119 -26.19 16.02 -0.39
CA GLN A 119 -25.12 16.26 -1.37
C GLN A 119 -24.58 17.69 -1.33
N MET A 120 -25.43 18.68 -1.02
CA MET A 120 -25.02 20.10 -0.91
C MET A 120 -24.39 20.46 0.44
N GLY A 121 -24.38 19.55 1.42
CA GLY A 121 -23.76 19.76 2.73
C GLY A 121 -22.27 19.43 2.80
N ALA A 122 -21.68 18.90 1.72
CA ALA A 122 -20.27 18.53 1.63
C ALA A 122 -19.37 19.64 1.07
N ASP A 123 -19.95 20.71 0.49
CA ASP A 123 -19.20 21.79 -0.17
C ASP A 123 -19.16 23.12 0.63
N ALA A 124 -19.54 23.08 1.91
CA ALA A 124 -19.44 24.22 2.81
C ALA A 124 -18.16 24.14 3.66
N MET A 125 -17.07 24.68 3.11
CA MET A 125 -15.91 25.28 3.80
C MET A 125 -15.30 24.56 5.02
N TYR A 126 -14.05 24.10 4.85
CA TYR A 126 -12.95 24.13 5.83
C TYR A 126 -13.35 24.19 7.33
N ALA A 127 -13.49 23.03 7.99
CA ALA A 127 -13.20 22.87 9.42
C ALA A 127 -13.05 21.38 9.79
N PRO A 128 -11.97 20.96 10.48
CA PRO A 128 -11.79 19.58 10.91
C PRO A 128 -12.59 19.35 12.20
N ALA A 129 -13.88 19.07 12.08
CA ALA A 129 -14.70 18.66 13.21
C ALA A 129 -15.15 17.20 13.01
N LEU A 130 -14.45 16.31 13.70
CA LEU A 130 -14.86 15.00 14.19
C LEU A 130 -16.30 14.60 13.80
N ARG A 131 -16.49 14.01 12.62
CA ARG A 131 -17.68 13.20 12.35
C ARG A 131 -17.38 11.76 12.74
N SER A 132 -17.89 11.36 13.90
CA SER A 132 -17.99 9.97 14.29
C SER A 132 -18.80 9.18 13.24
N PRO A 133 -18.37 7.98 12.85
CA PRO A 133 -19.18 7.12 11.99
C PRO A 133 -20.43 6.65 12.74
N PRO A 134 -21.58 6.44 12.06
CA PRO A 134 -22.77 5.90 12.69
C PRO A 134 -22.47 4.49 13.22
N LEU A 135 -22.69 4.30 14.52
CA LEU A 135 -22.57 3.03 15.23
C LEU A 135 -23.47 1.99 14.56
N SER A 136 -22.84 0.96 13.97
CA SER A 136 -23.53 -0.25 13.53
C SER A 136 -23.97 -1.06 14.76
N PRO A 137 -25.25 -1.46 14.88
CA PRO A 137 -25.70 -2.26 16.01
C PRO A 137 -25.47 -3.75 15.72
N CYS A 138 -24.37 -4.33 16.20
CA CYS A 138 -24.20 -5.78 16.36
C CYS A 138 -23.15 -6.07 17.44
N LEU A 139 -23.59 -6.12 18.70
CA LEU A 139 -22.79 -6.72 19.78
C LEU A 139 -23.16 -8.21 19.89
N PHE A 140 -22.29 -9.09 19.38
CA PHE A 140 -22.13 -10.42 19.95
C PHE A 140 -20.73 -10.51 20.56
N ALA A 141 -20.70 -10.48 21.89
CA ALA A 141 -19.49 -10.55 22.68
C ALA A 141 -18.85 -11.95 22.56
N ARG A 142 -17.69 -12.03 21.90
CA ARG A 142 -16.81 -13.21 21.94
C ARG A 142 -15.60 -12.88 22.81
N LYS A 143 -15.53 -13.48 24.01
CA LYS A 143 -14.37 -13.39 24.90
C LYS A 143 -13.16 -14.10 24.25
N GLN A 144 -12.03 -13.42 24.15
CA GLN A 144 -10.70 -14.01 23.90
C GLN A 144 -9.76 -13.57 25.03
N PRO A 145 -8.91 -14.46 25.57
CA PRO A 145 -8.02 -14.14 26.67
C PRO A 145 -6.73 -13.46 26.20
N ALA A 146 -6.14 -12.71 27.13
CA ALA A 146 -4.94 -11.90 26.98
C ALA A 146 -3.71 -12.70 26.53
N GLN A 147 -2.96 -12.16 25.56
CA GLN A 147 -1.56 -12.51 25.37
C GLN A 147 -0.69 -11.25 25.20
N LYS A 148 0.48 -11.35 25.84
CA LYS A 148 1.37 -10.29 26.27
C LYS A 148 2.13 -9.67 25.09
N THR A 149 2.29 -8.35 25.18
CA THR A 149 3.21 -7.53 24.40
C THR A 149 4.63 -8.08 24.47
N VAL A 150 5.22 -8.36 23.30
CA VAL A 150 6.68 -8.48 23.15
C VAL A 150 7.11 -7.32 22.25
N ALA A 151 7.85 -6.39 22.84
CA ALA A 151 8.40 -5.22 22.18
C ALA A 151 9.34 -5.65 21.03
N ALA A 152 9.11 -5.10 19.85
CA ALA A 152 9.98 -5.29 18.69
C ALA A 152 11.30 -4.54 18.91
N ALA A 153 12.38 -5.27 19.18
CA ALA A 153 13.71 -4.73 19.13
C ALA A 153 14.11 -4.46 17.66
N PRO A 154 14.85 -3.38 17.35
CA PRO A 154 15.33 -3.12 16.01
C PRO A 154 16.33 -4.20 15.62
N THR A 155 16.10 -4.82 14.46
CA THR A 155 17.01 -5.82 13.89
C THR A 155 18.29 -5.10 13.46
N ILE A 156 19.32 -5.14 14.31
CA ILE A 156 20.67 -4.70 13.97
C ILE A 156 21.15 -5.56 12.80
N TRP A 157 21.29 -4.93 11.64
CA TRP A 157 21.90 -5.55 10.47
C TRP A 157 23.35 -5.91 10.84
N ARG A 158 23.67 -7.21 10.86
CA ARG A 158 25.04 -7.69 11.05
C ARG A 158 25.63 -8.02 9.69
N PRO A 159 26.68 -7.31 9.24
CA PRO A 159 27.45 -7.74 8.08
C PRO A 159 28.08 -9.10 8.41
N TRP A 160 27.97 -10.03 7.48
CA TRP A 160 28.71 -11.30 7.47
C TRP A 160 30.21 -11.06 7.33
#